data_AF-A0A963IPI3-F1
#
_entry.id   AF-A0A963IPI3-F1
#
_cell.length_a   1.000
_cell.length_b   1.000
_cell.length_c   1.000
_cell.angle_alpha   90.00
_cell.angle_beta   90.00
_cell.angle_gamma   90.00
#
_symmetry.space_group_name_H-M   'P 1'
#
loop_
_entity.id
_entity.type
_entity.pdbx_description
1 polymer ?
#
loop_
_entity_poly.entity_id
_entity_poly.type
_entity_poly.pdbx_seq_one_letter_code
_entity_poly.pdbx_strand_id
1 'polypeptide(L)'
;MLRTVIASGLALALTLVSETPAATELPLERIKLPPGFAIELWARVENARQLTLGRHDGNGGTLFVGSMHAGKVHALRFGADYRVQEVSVVASGLQRPVGVAYRQGSLYVSTVSRILRYDDIERHLDDPPAAVLVTDQLPTERHHGWKFIAFGPDGKLYVPVGAPCNICEPDPQRYANIQRMNADGSGREIVAIGVRNSVGFDWQPQTGDLWFTDNGRDMLGDDLPPDELNRAPRAGLHFGYPYCHGGDLPDPEFGAGHSCAEFVAPAQKLAPHAAALGMRFY
;
A
#
# COMPACT_ATOMS: atom_id res chain seq x y z
N MET A 1 -82.52 23.68 -10.77
CA MET A 1 -81.87 22.35 -10.64
C MET A 1 -80.37 22.54 -10.87
N LEU A 2 -79.56 22.56 -9.81
CA LEU A 2 -78.10 22.46 -9.93
C LEU A 2 -77.62 21.65 -8.72
N ARG A 3 -77.14 20.43 -8.98
CA ARG A 3 -76.61 19.50 -7.98
C ARG A 3 -75.12 19.77 -7.81
N THR A 4 -74.69 20.13 -6.61
CA THR A 4 -73.27 20.19 -6.25
C THR A 4 -72.82 18.80 -5.82
N VAL A 5 -71.89 18.20 -6.56
CA VAL A 5 -71.25 16.93 -6.23
C VAL A 5 -70.02 17.23 -5.37
N ILE A 6 -69.97 16.69 -4.15
CA ILE A 6 -68.78 16.71 -3.32
C ILE A 6 -67.99 15.44 -3.63
N ALA A 7 -66.79 15.59 -4.20
CA ALA A 7 -65.85 14.50 -4.41
C ALA A 7 -64.94 14.38 -3.19
N SER A 8 -65.08 13.28 -2.44
CA SER A 8 -64.20 12.92 -1.34
C SER A 8 -62.93 12.26 -1.89
N GLY A 9 -61.80 12.95 -1.83
CA GLY A 9 -60.49 12.39 -2.19
C GLY A 9 -59.94 11.54 -1.06
N LEU A 10 -59.79 10.23 -1.27
CA LEU A 10 -59.06 9.33 -0.39
C LEU A 10 -57.57 9.47 -0.70
N ALA A 11 -56.79 10.07 0.21
CA ALA A 11 -55.33 10.13 0.08
C ALA A 11 -54.72 8.81 0.60
N LEU A 12 -54.23 7.97 -0.31
CA LEU A 12 -53.49 6.76 0.02
C LEU A 12 -52.03 7.15 0.32
N ALA A 13 -51.64 7.15 1.60
CA ALA A 13 -50.26 7.37 2.00
C ALA A 13 -49.43 6.13 1.66
N LEU A 14 -48.64 6.19 0.58
CA LEU A 14 -47.62 5.20 0.27
C LEU A 14 -46.41 5.44 1.18
N THR A 15 -46.24 4.58 2.19
CA THR A 15 -44.98 4.50 2.94
C THR A 15 -43.95 3.74 2.10
N LEU A 16 -43.03 4.50 1.48
CA LEU A 16 -41.85 3.94 0.83
C LEU A 16 -40.92 3.35 1.90
N VAL A 17 -40.97 2.04 2.08
CA VAL A 17 -39.97 1.30 2.84
C VAL A 17 -38.68 1.34 2.03
N SER A 18 -37.69 2.10 2.50
CA SER A 18 -36.35 2.08 1.93
C SER A 18 -35.66 0.79 2.38
N GLU A 19 -35.66 -0.23 1.52
CA GLU A 19 -34.77 -1.38 1.68
C GLU A 19 -33.34 -0.91 1.45
N THR A 20 -32.57 -0.80 2.53
CA THR A 20 -31.11 -0.65 2.43
C THR A 20 -30.57 -1.99 1.94
N PRO A 21 -29.85 -2.04 0.79
CA PRO A 21 -29.28 -3.30 0.33
C PRO A 21 -28.31 -3.82 1.39
N ALA A 22 -28.57 -5.03 1.87
CA ALA A 22 -27.66 -5.73 2.78
C ALA A 22 -26.29 -5.83 2.10
N ALA A 23 -25.25 -5.34 2.78
CA ALA A 23 -23.88 -5.47 2.30
C ALA A 23 -23.61 -6.97 2.03
N THR A 24 -23.23 -7.31 0.80
CA THR A 24 -23.02 -8.69 0.39
C THR A 24 -22.02 -9.37 1.33
N GLU A 25 -22.39 -10.52 1.90
CA GLU A 25 -21.49 -11.34 2.69
C GLU A 25 -20.27 -11.74 1.83
N LEU A 26 -19.09 -11.69 2.43
CA LEU A 26 -17.87 -12.12 1.75
C LEU A 26 -17.82 -13.64 1.75
N PRO A 27 -17.44 -14.29 0.63
CA PRO A 27 -17.42 -15.75 0.55
C PRO A 27 -16.16 -16.34 1.22
N LEU A 28 -16.01 -16.11 2.53
CA LEU A 28 -14.84 -16.53 3.32
C LEU A 28 -14.68 -18.05 3.34
N GLU A 29 -15.78 -18.79 3.22
CA GLU A 29 -15.81 -20.26 3.14
C GLU A 29 -15.09 -20.83 1.91
N ARG A 30 -14.86 -20.00 0.88
CA ARG A 30 -14.08 -20.39 -0.31
C ARG A 30 -12.57 -20.30 -0.09
N ILE A 31 -12.12 -19.65 0.99
CA ILE A 31 -10.70 -19.47 1.31
C ILE A 31 -10.21 -20.69 2.10
N LYS A 32 -9.21 -21.38 1.56
CA LYS A 32 -8.54 -22.49 2.25
C LYS A 32 -7.36 -21.96 3.06
N LEU A 33 -7.40 -22.14 4.38
CA LEU A 33 -6.34 -21.73 5.29
C LEU A 33 -5.47 -22.93 5.72
N PRO A 34 -4.18 -22.71 6.05
CA PRO A 34 -3.37 -23.73 6.70
C PRO A 34 -3.94 -24.16 8.06
N PRO A 35 -3.63 -25.38 8.55
CA PRO A 35 -4.04 -25.82 9.88
C PRO A 35 -3.63 -24.82 10.98
N GLY A 36 -4.55 -24.51 11.90
CA GLY A 36 -4.32 -23.58 13.00
C GLY A 36 -4.65 -22.11 12.70
N PHE A 37 -5.01 -21.77 11.46
CA PHE A 37 -5.42 -20.41 11.08
C PHE A 37 -6.94 -20.29 10.95
N ALA A 38 -7.46 -19.11 11.28
CA ALA A 38 -8.85 -18.71 11.07
C ALA A 38 -8.90 -17.33 10.41
N ILE A 39 -10.00 -17.01 9.74
CA ILE A 39 -10.26 -15.70 9.16
C ILE A 39 -11.69 -15.28 9.47
N GLU A 40 -11.88 -13.97 9.70
CA GLU A 40 -13.19 -13.34 9.81
C GLU A 40 -13.17 -11.97 9.14
N LEU A 41 -14.35 -11.44 8.83
CA LEU A 41 -14.46 -10.04 8.44
C LEU A 41 -14.27 -9.15 9.67
N TRP A 42 -13.11 -8.49 9.73
CA TRP A 42 -12.79 -7.59 10.85
C TRP A 42 -13.41 -6.20 10.69
N ALA A 43 -13.25 -5.57 9.52
CA ALA A 43 -13.85 -4.29 9.17
C ALA A 43 -13.95 -4.09 7.66
N ARG A 44 -14.84 -3.19 7.22
CA ARG A 44 -14.96 -2.77 5.81
C ARG A 44 -14.43 -1.36 5.65
N VAL A 45 -13.43 -1.21 4.77
CA VAL A 45 -12.85 0.08 4.37
C VAL A 45 -12.84 0.14 2.85
N GLU A 46 -13.39 1.20 2.29
CA GLU A 46 -13.42 1.42 0.84
C GLU A 46 -11.99 1.40 0.29
N ASN A 47 -11.74 0.55 -0.72
CA ASN A 47 -10.46 0.46 -1.44
C ASN A 47 -9.20 0.45 -0.53
N ALA A 48 -9.27 -0.29 0.58
CA ALA A 48 -8.17 -0.47 1.52
C ALA A 48 -6.89 -0.96 0.83
N ARG A 49 -5.74 -0.37 1.22
CA ARG A 49 -4.42 -0.72 0.72
C ARG A 49 -3.45 -1.04 1.85
N GLN A 50 -2.48 -0.17 2.15
CA GLN A 50 -1.54 -0.45 3.23
C GLN A 50 -2.22 -0.24 4.60
N LEU A 51 -1.85 -1.10 5.54
CA LEU A 51 -2.23 -1.02 6.95
C LEU A 51 -0.97 -0.71 7.78
N THR A 52 -1.11 0.11 8.83
CA THR A 52 -0.09 0.26 9.88
C THR A 52 -0.77 0.36 11.24
N LEU A 53 -0.21 -0.33 12.24
CA LEU A 53 -0.63 -0.14 13.62
C LEU A 53 -0.07 1.16 14.18
N GLY A 54 -0.92 1.92 14.87
CA GLY A 54 -0.54 2.99 15.77
C GLY A 54 -0.08 2.45 17.13
N ARG A 55 -0.24 3.25 18.17
CA ARG A 55 -0.10 2.75 19.54
C ARG A 55 -1.18 1.72 19.82
N HIS A 56 -0.76 0.64 20.45
CA HIS A 56 -1.65 -0.41 20.89
C HIS A 56 -1.06 -1.10 22.13
N ASP A 57 -1.95 -1.60 22.97
CA ASP A 57 -1.63 -2.42 24.14
C ASP A 57 -2.78 -3.41 24.41
N GLY A 58 -2.81 -4.01 25.60
CA GLY A 58 -3.87 -4.94 25.99
C GLY A 58 -5.27 -4.33 26.10
N ASN A 59 -5.40 -3.00 26.02
CA ASN A 59 -6.69 -2.30 26.05
C ASN A 59 -7.19 -1.90 24.66
N GLY A 60 -6.46 -2.23 23.60
CA GLY A 60 -6.80 -1.90 22.22
C GLY A 60 -5.79 -0.97 21.56
N GLY A 61 -6.21 -0.28 20.51
CA GLY A 61 -5.34 0.59 19.73
C GLY A 61 -6.01 1.17 18.50
N THR A 62 -5.17 1.71 17.61
CA THR A 62 -5.62 2.27 16.32
C THR A 62 -4.89 1.59 15.18
N LEU A 63 -5.64 1.17 14.15
CA LEU A 63 -5.09 0.76 12.86
C LEU A 63 -5.36 1.86 11.83
N PHE A 64 -4.31 2.31 11.15
CA PHE A 64 -4.44 3.25 10.04
C PHE A 64 -4.44 2.51 8.70
N VAL A 65 -5.29 2.95 7.78
CA VAL A 65 -5.50 2.31 6.48
C VAL A 65 -5.49 3.34 5.37
N GLY A 66 -4.56 3.21 4.42
CA GLY A 66 -4.57 4.00 3.20
C GLY A 66 -5.65 3.50 2.21
N SER A 67 -6.33 4.42 1.52
CA SER A 67 -7.34 4.11 0.50
C SER A 67 -7.05 4.83 -0.81
N MET A 68 -6.68 4.05 -1.83
CA MET A 68 -6.03 4.58 -3.04
C MET A 68 -6.96 5.44 -3.91
N HIS A 69 -8.01 4.84 -4.46
CA HIS A 69 -8.95 5.49 -5.37
C HIS A 69 -9.95 6.38 -4.63
N ALA A 70 -10.26 6.08 -3.37
CA ALA A 70 -11.10 6.97 -2.56
C ALA A 70 -10.38 8.27 -2.17
N GLY A 71 -9.04 8.28 -2.24
CA GLY A 71 -8.24 9.46 -1.88
C GLY A 71 -8.27 9.76 -0.38
N LYS A 72 -8.41 8.73 0.46
CA LYS A 72 -8.64 8.84 1.91
C LYS A 72 -7.63 8.05 2.73
N VAL A 73 -7.46 8.44 3.98
CA VAL A 73 -6.83 7.63 5.03
C VAL A 73 -7.84 7.44 6.15
N HIS A 74 -7.96 6.21 6.62
CA HIS A 74 -8.89 5.82 7.66
C HIS A 74 -8.14 5.46 8.95
N ALA A 75 -8.79 5.68 10.09
CA ALA A 75 -8.37 5.16 11.39
C ALA A 75 -9.46 4.24 11.93
N LEU A 76 -9.05 3.04 12.37
CA LEU A 76 -9.93 2.03 12.95
C LEU A 76 -9.53 1.87 14.42
N ARG A 77 -10.37 2.38 15.33
CA ARG A 77 -10.16 2.20 16.77
C ARG A 77 -10.70 0.83 17.16
N PHE A 78 -9.90 0.05 17.89
CA PHE A 78 -10.30 -1.26 18.40
C PHE A 78 -10.04 -1.38 19.90
N GLY A 79 -10.84 -2.23 20.58
CA GLY A 79 -10.75 -2.44 22.03
C GLY A 79 -9.87 -3.61 22.46
N ALA A 80 -9.89 -3.91 23.76
CA ALA A 80 -9.15 -5.02 24.38
C ALA A 80 -9.51 -6.41 23.80
N ASP A 81 -10.70 -6.55 23.23
CA ASP A 81 -11.19 -7.75 22.54
C ASP A 81 -10.78 -7.81 21.07
N TYR A 82 -9.91 -6.87 20.63
CA TYR A 82 -9.49 -6.66 19.25
C TYR A 82 -10.63 -6.38 18.27
N ARG A 83 -11.83 -6.02 18.74
CA ARG A 83 -12.94 -5.66 17.83
C ARG A 83 -12.91 -4.19 17.49
N VAL A 84 -13.19 -3.89 16.22
CA VAL A 84 -13.31 -2.51 15.74
C VAL A 84 -14.55 -1.87 16.36
N GLN A 85 -14.33 -0.74 17.01
CA GLN A 85 -15.36 0.07 17.66
C GLN A 85 -15.79 1.23 16.78
N GLU A 86 -14.85 1.78 16.00
CA GLU A 86 -15.07 2.96 15.18
C GLU A 86 -14.17 2.95 13.95
N VAL A 87 -14.70 3.44 12.82
CA VAL A 87 -13.95 3.70 11.58
C VAL A 87 -14.14 5.17 11.21
N SER A 88 -13.07 5.96 11.30
CA SER A 88 -13.09 7.39 10.94
C SER A 88 -12.21 7.68 9.73
N VAL A 89 -12.48 8.79 9.05
CA VAL A 89 -11.62 9.33 7.98
C VAL A 89 -10.75 10.41 8.59
N VAL A 90 -9.43 10.22 8.57
CA VAL A 90 -8.45 11.14 9.17
C VAL A 90 -7.71 12.00 8.14
N ALA A 91 -7.82 11.66 6.86
CA ALA A 91 -7.37 12.51 5.77
C ALA A 91 -8.19 12.21 4.51
N SER A 92 -8.42 13.21 3.66
CA SER A 92 -9.16 13.06 2.41
C SER A 92 -8.65 14.01 1.32
N GLY A 93 -9.12 13.83 0.09
CA GLY A 93 -8.70 14.65 -1.06
C GLY A 93 -7.25 14.38 -1.52
N LEU A 94 -6.66 13.27 -1.08
CA LEU A 94 -5.28 12.92 -1.39
C LEU A 94 -5.16 12.14 -2.69
N GLN A 95 -4.04 12.30 -3.40
CA GLN A 95 -3.78 11.56 -4.62
C GLN A 95 -3.18 10.18 -4.31
N ARG A 96 -4.01 9.14 -4.38
CA ARG A 96 -3.62 7.73 -4.16
C ARG A 96 -2.85 7.51 -2.86
N PRO A 97 -3.45 7.83 -1.68
CA PRO A 97 -2.80 7.67 -0.39
C PRO A 97 -2.71 6.19 0.02
N VAL A 98 -1.82 5.44 -0.63
CA VAL A 98 -1.63 4.02 -0.37
C VAL A 98 -0.86 3.82 0.92
N GLY A 99 0.36 4.36 0.98
CA GLY A 99 1.28 4.06 2.04
C GLY A 99 1.00 4.83 3.31
N VAL A 100 0.99 4.09 4.43
CA VAL A 100 0.82 4.61 5.78
C VAL A 100 1.89 4.01 6.68
N ALA A 101 2.57 4.84 7.48
CA ALA A 101 3.51 4.40 8.49
C ALA A 101 3.30 5.21 9.76
N TYR A 102 3.38 4.57 10.92
CA TYR A 102 3.24 5.24 12.20
C TYR A 102 4.58 5.26 12.94
N ARG A 103 4.93 6.41 13.54
CA ARG A 103 6.10 6.53 14.39
C ARG A 103 5.93 7.64 15.42
N GLN A 104 6.09 7.28 16.69
CA GLN A 104 6.20 8.24 17.80
C GLN A 104 5.05 9.27 17.85
N GLY A 105 3.79 8.84 17.70
CA GLY A 105 2.63 9.75 17.70
C GLY A 105 2.23 10.25 16.32
N SER A 106 3.14 10.20 15.34
CA SER A 106 2.91 10.76 14.02
C SER A 106 2.52 9.69 13.00
N LEU A 107 1.51 10.00 12.18
CA LEU A 107 1.13 9.21 11.02
C LEU A 107 1.74 9.83 9.76
N TYR A 108 2.53 9.04 9.05
CA TYR A 108 3.08 9.35 7.75
C TYR A 108 2.18 8.77 6.67
N VAL A 109 1.89 9.57 5.65
CA VAL A 109 1.04 9.20 4.53
C VAL A 109 1.77 9.51 3.24
N SER A 110 1.97 8.49 2.40
CA SER A 110 2.49 8.70 1.06
C SER A 110 1.36 9.08 0.10
N THR A 111 1.65 10.01 -0.80
CA THR A 111 0.91 10.26 -2.03
C THR A 111 1.84 9.99 -3.22
N VAL A 112 1.36 10.13 -4.45
CA VAL A 112 2.19 9.86 -5.64
C VAL A 112 3.55 10.57 -5.60
N SER A 113 3.54 11.89 -5.36
CA SER A 113 4.76 12.72 -5.39
C SER A 113 5.21 13.29 -4.04
N ARG A 114 4.49 13.00 -2.95
CA ARG A 114 4.77 13.62 -1.64
C ARG A 114 4.60 12.66 -0.49
N ILE A 115 5.32 12.89 0.59
CA ILE A 115 5.05 12.31 1.91
C ILE A 115 4.53 13.42 2.83
N LEU A 116 3.39 13.16 3.47
CA LEU A 116 2.76 14.03 4.46
C LEU A 116 2.89 13.39 5.84
N ARG A 117 2.91 14.20 6.89
CA ARG A 117 2.93 13.75 8.29
C ARG A 117 1.83 14.46 9.08
N TYR A 118 1.13 13.72 9.91
CA TYR A 118 0.11 14.21 10.84
C TYR A 118 0.60 13.91 12.25
N ASP A 119 0.95 14.94 13.01
CA ASP A 119 1.56 14.81 14.33
C ASP A 119 0.52 14.57 15.43
N ASP A 120 0.83 13.73 16.41
CA ASP A 120 -0.08 13.39 17.51
C ASP A 120 -1.47 12.89 17.06
N ILE A 121 -1.51 12.17 15.93
CA ILE A 121 -2.75 11.88 15.20
C ILE A 121 -3.79 11.12 16.05
N GLU A 122 -3.35 10.27 16.96
CA GLU A 122 -4.24 9.44 17.79
C GLU A 122 -5.01 10.26 18.84
N ARG A 123 -4.54 11.47 19.18
CA ARG A 123 -5.25 12.41 20.05
C ARG A 123 -6.26 13.28 19.29
N HIS A 124 -6.24 13.21 17.96
CA HIS A 124 -6.92 14.12 17.06
C HIS A 124 -7.65 13.38 15.93
N LEU A 125 -8.15 12.15 16.17
CA LEU A 125 -8.81 11.36 15.13
C LEU A 125 -10.10 12.01 14.59
N ASP A 126 -10.81 12.78 15.42
CA ASP A 126 -12.06 13.45 15.06
C ASP A 126 -11.85 14.83 14.42
N ASP A 127 -10.69 15.45 14.69
CA ASP A 127 -10.26 16.73 14.12
C ASP A 127 -8.74 16.68 13.84
N PRO A 128 -8.32 15.99 12.77
CA PRO A 128 -6.91 15.78 12.47
C PRO A 128 -6.16 17.10 12.25
N PRO A 129 -4.89 17.19 12.71
CA PRO A 129 -4.10 18.39 12.52
C PRO A 129 -3.80 18.65 11.05
N ALA A 130 -3.36 19.87 10.74
CA ALA A 130 -2.83 20.18 9.42
C ALA A 130 -1.62 19.27 9.09
N ALA A 131 -1.55 18.81 7.84
CA ALA A 131 -0.45 18.00 7.37
C ALA A 131 0.86 18.80 7.33
N VAL A 132 1.93 18.22 7.87
CA VAL A 132 3.31 18.68 7.69
C VAL A 132 3.88 18.03 6.43
N LEU A 133 4.43 18.84 5.52
CA LEU A 133 5.12 18.32 4.34
C LEU A 133 6.48 17.73 4.76
N VAL A 134 6.68 16.44 4.52
CA VAL A 134 7.96 15.75 4.76
C VAL A 134 8.84 15.86 3.52
N THR A 135 8.27 15.59 2.34
CA THR A 135 8.95 15.81 1.06
C THR A 135 7.92 15.89 -0.06
N ASP A 136 8.22 16.68 -1.09
CA ASP A 136 7.52 16.75 -2.38
C ASP A 136 8.46 16.43 -3.57
N GLN A 137 9.62 15.86 -3.27
CA GLN A 137 10.69 15.62 -4.24
C GLN A 137 10.58 14.24 -4.91
N LEU A 138 9.46 13.53 -4.72
CA LEU A 138 9.22 12.25 -5.38
C LEU A 138 8.65 12.48 -6.79
N PRO A 139 8.85 11.54 -7.73
CA PRO A 139 8.28 11.64 -9.06
C PRO A 139 6.75 11.79 -9.10
N THR A 140 6.23 12.40 -10.17
CA THR A 140 4.80 12.72 -10.32
C THR A 140 4.05 11.73 -11.21
N GLU A 141 4.78 10.87 -11.93
CA GLU A 141 4.24 9.86 -12.82
C GLU A 141 3.35 8.88 -12.06
N ARG A 142 2.21 8.56 -12.68
CA ARG A 142 1.18 7.72 -12.03
C ARG A 142 1.41 6.22 -12.26
N HIS A 143 2.17 5.85 -13.29
CA HIS A 143 2.52 4.45 -13.55
C HIS A 143 3.50 4.01 -12.46
N HIS A 144 3.15 2.97 -11.70
CA HIS A 144 3.84 2.59 -10.45
C HIS A 144 4.05 3.76 -9.46
N GLY A 145 3.14 4.75 -9.53
CA GLY A 145 3.27 6.03 -8.85
C GLY A 145 2.87 6.01 -7.38
N TRP A 146 2.01 5.09 -6.97
CA TRP A 146 1.64 4.96 -5.56
C TRP A 146 2.76 4.25 -4.79
N LYS A 147 2.85 4.50 -3.49
CA LYS A 147 4.03 4.16 -2.69
C LYS A 147 3.59 3.40 -1.44
N PHE A 148 4.31 2.34 -1.12
CA PHE A 148 4.31 1.75 0.21
C PHE A 148 5.35 2.49 1.07
N ILE A 149 5.14 2.60 2.38
CA ILE A 149 6.16 3.22 3.26
C ILE A 149 6.24 2.48 4.59
N ALA A 150 7.45 2.34 5.14
CA ALA A 150 7.64 1.84 6.50
C ALA A 150 8.96 2.36 7.08
N PHE A 151 9.03 2.43 8.41
CA PHE A 151 10.28 2.75 9.08
C PHE A 151 11.12 1.50 9.27
N GLY A 152 12.39 1.57 8.87
CA GLY A 152 13.35 0.50 9.08
C GLY A 152 13.93 0.47 10.49
N PRO A 153 14.70 -0.58 10.83
CA PRO A 153 15.36 -0.73 12.13
C PRO A 153 16.40 0.37 12.39
N ASP A 154 16.89 1.04 11.34
CA ASP A 154 17.77 2.22 11.41
C ASP A 154 17.01 3.53 11.74
N GLY A 155 15.68 3.47 11.89
CA GLY A 155 14.84 4.61 12.17
C GLY A 155 14.64 5.55 10.97
N LYS A 156 14.96 5.13 9.74
CA LYS A 156 14.68 5.89 8.52
C LYS A 156 13.38 5.42 7.87
N LEU A 157 12.69 6.32 7.18
CA LEU A 157 11.48 6.03 6.39
C LEU A 157 11.90 5.54 5.02
N TYR A 158 11.49 4.32 4.65
CA TYR A 158 11.76 3.73 3.35
C TYR A 158 10.58 3.94 2.41
N VAL A 159 10.89 4.20 1.14
CA VAL A 159 9.93 4.54 0.07
C VAL A 159 10.42 3.87 -1.23
N PRO A 160 9.67 2.93 -1.82
CA PRO A 160 10.00 2.36 -3.12
C PRO A 160 9.50 3.28 -4.22
N VAL A 161 10.31 3.59 -5.23
CA VAL A 161 9.90 4.37 -6.39
C VAL A 161 9.97 3.48 -7.63
N GLY A 162 8.82 2.99 -8.07
CA GLY A 162 8.73 2.12 -9.25
C GLY A 162 9.05 2.84 -10.56
N ALA A 163 9.29 2.06 -11.61
CA ALA A 163 9.54 2.53 -12.96
C ALA A 163 8.31 3.24 -13.55
N PRO A 164 8.47 4.34 -14.30
CA PRO A 164 7.35 5.09 -14.86
C PRO A 164 6.75 4.44 -16.12
N CYS A 165 7.10 3.17 -16.38
CA CYS A 165 6.84 2.43 -17.61
C CYS A 165 6.74 0.93 -17.31
N ASN A 166 6.37 0.14 -18.32
CA ASN A 166 6.46 -1.31 -18.24
C ASN A 166 7.93 -1.80 -18.31
N ILE A 167 8.63 -1.38 -19.36
CA ILE A 167 10.05 -1.63 -19.59
C ILE A 167 10.67 -0.35 -20.17
N CYS A 168 11.73 0.15 -19.54
CA CYS A 168 12.51 1.31 -19.97
C CYS A 168 13.73 1.46 -19.06
N GLU A 169 14.66 2.33 -19.45
CA GLU A 169 15.86 2.67 -18.68
C GLU A 169 15.71 4.09 -18.07
N PRO A 170 14.95 4.25 -16.98
CA PRO A 170 14.79 5.56 -16.35
C PRO A 170 16.04 5.94 -15.55
N ASP A 171 16.18 7.22 -15.20
CA ASP A 171 17.22 7.68 -14.27
C ASP A 171 17.15 6.86 -12.96
N PRO A 172 18.16 6.03 -12.63
CA PRO A 172 18.14 5.18 -11.45
C PRO A 172 18.18 5.98 -10.15
N GLN A 173 18.54 7.28 -10.21
CA GLN A 173 18.44 8.19 -9.07
C GLN A 173 17.01 8.68 -8.80
N ARG A 174 16.08 8.45 -9.72
CA ARG A 174 14.68 8.90 -9.61
C ARG A 174 13.66 7.76 -9.62
N TYR A 175 13.92 6.66 -10.32
CA TYR A 175 12.97 5.55 -10.47
C TYR A 175 13.65 4.19 -10.37
N ALA A 176 12.81 3.15 -10.38
CA ALA A 176 13.19 1.74 -10.29
C ALA A 176 14.13 1.47 -9.10
N ASN A 177 13.81 2.05 -7.96
CA ASN A 177 14.67 2.02 -6.78
C ASN A 177 13.88 1.93 -5.48
N ILE A 178 14.57 1.59 -4.40
CA ILE A 178 14.10 1.79 -3.04
C ILE A 178 15.03 2.81 -2.41
N GLN A 179 14.45 3.84 -1.80
CA GLN A 179 15.17 4.91 -1.11
C GLN A 179 14.71 5.02 0.34
N ARG A 180 15.53 5.66 1.17
CA ARG A 180 15.21 5.97 2.57
C ARG A 180 15.51 7.42 2.89
N MET A 181 14.89 7.95 3.93
CA MET A 181 15.10 9.32 4.43
C MET A 181 14.89 9.39 5.94
N ASN A 182 15.38 10.44 6.59
CA ASN A 182 15.05 10.74 7.97
C ASN A 182 13.55 11.06 8.10
N ALA A 183 13.02 11.04 9.34
CA ALA A 183 11.60 11.27 9.60
C ALA A 183 11.10 12.68 9.24
N ASP A 184 12.01 13.62 8.99
CA ASP A 184 11.75 14.98 8.51
C ASP A 184 11.98 15.15 7.00
N GLY A 185 12.32 14.06 6.29
CA GLY A 185 12.60 14.05 4.86
C GLY A 185 14.06 14.34 4.48
N SER A 186 14.91 14.72 5.44
CA SER A 186 16.34 14.97 5.20
C SER A 186 17.13 13.66 5.00
N GLY A 187 18.37 13.76 4.50
CA GLY A 187 19.28 12.61 4.40
C GLY A 187 18.75 11.48 3.50
N ARG A 188 18.17 11.85 2.35
CA ARG A 188 17.66 10.90 1.35
C ARG A 188 18.79 10.12 0.70
N GLU A 189 18.65 8.80 0.67
CA GLU A 189 19.63 7.86 0.11
C GLU A 189 18.92 6.74 -0.64
N ILE A 190 19.53 6.27 -1.73
CA ILE A 190 19.06 5.08 -2.44
C ILE A 190 19.72 3.84 -1.84
N VAL A 191 18.92 2.82 -1.53
CA VAL A 191 19.38 1.56 -0.91
C VAL A 191 19.34 0.38 -1.87
N ALA A 192 18.47 0.39 -2.87
CA ALA A 192 18.38 -0.64 -3.90
C ALA A 192 18.02 0.01 -5.24
N ILE A 193 18.59 -0.47 -6.33
CA ILE A 193 18.30 -0.02 -7.71
C ILE A 193 17.92 -1.21 -8.58
N GLY A 194 17.36 -0.96 -9.75
CA GLY A 194 16.86 -2.01 -10.63
C GLY A 194 15.70 -2.80 -10.03
N VAL A 195 14.85 -2.11 -9.25
CA VAL A 195 13.62 -2.65 -8.64
C VAL A 195 12.43 -2.08 -9.40
N ARG A 196 11.75 -2.87 -10.23
CA ARG A 196 10.74 -2.37 -11.17
C ARG A 196 9.57 -1.70 -10.46
N ASN A 197 8.92 -2.41 -9.54
CA ASN A 197 7.77 -1.96 -8.79
C ASN A 197 7.62 -2.75 -7.49
N SER A 198 8.40 -2.37 -6.47
CA SER A 198 8.20 -2.89 -5.12
C SER A 198 6.99 -2.27 -4.45
N VAL A 199 6.02 -3.11 -4.13
CA VAL A 199 4.74 -2.71 -3.52
C VAL A 199 4.72 -2.93 -2.00
N GLY A 200 5.65 -3.71 -1.46
CA GLY A 200 5.75 -3.89 -0.03
C GLY A 200 7.05 -4.57 0.37
N PHE A 201 7.50 -4.24 1.57
CA PHE A 201 8.72 -4.75 2.15
C PHE A 201 8.62 -4.82 3.66
N ASP A 202 9.57 -5.53 4.24
CA ASP A 202 9.78 -5.67 5.68
C ASP A 202 11.25 -5.96 5.97
N TRP A 203 11.64 -5.93 7.25
CA TRP A 203 12.98 -6.27 7.68
C TRP A 203 13.00 -7.58 8.43
N GLN A 204 13.98 -8.43 8.10
CA GLN A 204 14.17 -9.69 8.81
C GLN A 204 14.59 -9.36 10.27
N PRO A 205 13.87 -9.83 11.31
CA PRO A 205 14.06 -9.32 12.67
C PRO A 205 15.43 -9.58 13.31
N GLN A 206 16.11 -10.65 12.91
CA GLN A 206 17.40 -11.06 13.49
C GLN A 206 18.60 -10.39 12.81
N THR A 207 18.53 -10.15 11.50
CA THR A 207 19.63 -9.60 10.68
C THR A 207 19.45 -8.14 10.36
N GLY A 208 18.20 -7.64 10.37
CA GLY A 208 17.86 -6.30 9.90
C GLY A 208 17.95 -6.15 8.38
N ASP A 209 18.03 -7.25 7.63
CA ASP A 209 18.07 -7.19 6.17
C ASP A 209 16.73 -6.72 5.61
N LEU A 210 16.76 -5.87 4.59
CA LEU A 210 15.56 -5.48 3.85
C LEU A 210 15.12 -6.62 2.94
N TRP A 211 13.85 -7.01 3.01
CA TRP A 211 13.20 -7.95 2.09
C TRP A 211 12.02 -7.28 1.41
N PHE A 212 11.88 -7.47 0.11
CA PHE A 212 10.85 -6.80 -0.66
C PHE A 212 10.35 -7.66 -1.80
N THR A 213 9.09 -7.48 -2.18
CA THR A 213 8.55 -8.08 -3.40
C THR A 213 8.81 -7.14 -4.57
N ASP A 214 8.95 -7.68 -5.78
CA ASP A 214 9.03 -6.90 -7.01
C ASP A 214 8.13 -7.49 -8.09
N ASN A 215 7.34 -6.66 -8.77
CA ASN A 215 6.47 -7.12 -9.85
C ASN A 215 7.25 -7.10 -11.18
N GLY A 216 7.35 -8.26 -11.81
CA GLY A 216 8.04 -8.45 -13.09
C GLY A 216 7.42 -7.63 -14.23
N ARG A 217 8.15 -7.46 -15.33
CA ARG A 217 7.60 -6.73 -16.50
C ARG A 217 6.40 -7.44 -17.09
N ASP A 218 5.48 -6.67 -17.63
CA ASP A 218 4.34 -7.17 -18.38
C ASP A 218 4.77 -7.53 -19.82
N MET A 219 3.90 -8.30 -20.49
CA MET A 219 3.95 -8.56 -21.94
C MET A 219 5.13 -9.44 -22.41
N LEU A 220 5.62 -10.38 -21.58
CA LEU A 220 6.49 -11.49 -22.00
C LEU A 220 5.78 -12.86 -22.07
N GLY A 221 4.44 -12.86 -22.05
CA GLY A 221 3.61 -14.05 -22.06
C GLY A 221 3.02 -14.38 -20.69
N ASP A 222 2.24 -15.45 -20.62
CA ASP A 222 1.49 -15.82 -19.40
C ASP A 222 2.39 -16.41 -18.31
N ASP A 223 3.51 -17.02 -18.71
CA ASP A 223 4.40 -17.77 -17.82
C ASP A 223 5.73 -17.07 -17.55
N LEU A 224 5.94 -15.84 -18.06
CA LEU A 224 7.17 -15.07 -17.90
C LEU A 224 6.92 -13.56 -17.84
N PRO A 225 7.82 -12.78 -17.21
CA PRO A 225 8.85 -13.24 -16.28
C PRO A 225 8.22 -13.56 -14.89
N PRO A 226 8.95 -14.21 -13.98
CA PRO A 226 8.48 -14.35 -12.60
C PRO A 226 8.39 -12.99 -11.91
N ASP A 227 7.44 -12.83 -10.99
CA ASP A 227 7.55 -11.86 -9.89
C ASP A 227 8.67 -12.33 -8.93
N GLU A 228 9.14 -11.45 -8.05
CA GLU A 228 10.33 -11.73 -7.23
C GLU A 228 10.11 -11.45 -5.74
N LEU A 229 10.73 -12.28 -4.90
CA LEU A 229 11.07 -11.94 -3.53
C LEU A 229 12.58 -11.72 -3.45
N ASN A 230 12.96 -10.49 -3.09
CA ASN A 230 14.34 -10.02 -3.06
C ASN A 230 14.82 -9.77 -1.63
N ARG A 231 16.13 -9.94 -1.42
CA ARG A 231 16.83 -9.64 -0.15
C ARG A 231 17.96 -8.65 -0.42
N ALA A 232 17.94 -7.53 0.29
CA ALA A 232 18.99 -6.51 0.30
C ALA A 232 19.66 -6.44 1.69
N PRO A 233 20.74 -7.22 1.93
CA PRO A 233 21.46 -7.18 3.21
C PRO A 233 22.34 -5.93 3.37
N ARG A 234 22.55 -5.16 2.29
CA ARG A 234 23.30 -3.90 2.29
C ARG A 234 22.78 -2.98 1.20
N ALA A 235 23.04 -1.69 1.35
CA ALA A 235 22.68 -0.68 0.35
C ALA A 235 23.51 -0.79 -0.93
N GLY A 236 22.97 -0.27 -2.04
CA GLY A 236 23.65 -0.10 -3.32
C GLY A 236 23.60 -1.32 -4.24
N LEU A 237 22.76 -2.31 -3.94
CA LEU A 237 22.57 -3.50 -4.78
C LEU A 237 21.66 -3.21 -5.97
N HIS A 238 21.96 -3.84 -7.12
CA HIS A 238 21.15 -3.77 -8.34
C HIS A 238 20.41 -5.08 -8.58
N PHE A 239 19.07 -5.03 -8.72
CA PHE A 239 18.19 -6.21 -8.75
C PHE A 239 17.74 -6.65 -10.15
N GLY A 240 18.20 -5.95 -11.19
CA GLY A 240 18.21 -6.50 -12.55
C GLY A 240 17.38 -5.71 -13.55
N TYR A 241 16.28 -5.07 -13.12
CA TYR A 241 15.48 -4.25 -14.03
C TYR A 241 16.31 -3.07 -14.60
N PRO A 242 16.23 -2.77 -15.92
CA PRO A 242 15.41 -3.43 -16.94
C PRO A 242 16.12 -4.58 -17.70
N TYR A 243 17.34 -4.95 -17.32
CA TYR A 243 18.22 -5.81 -18.12
C TYR A 243 18.02 -7.31 -17.92
N CYS A 244 17.70 -7.74 -16.70
CA CYS A 244 17.52 -9.16 -16.35
C CYS A 244 16.36 -9.34 -15.37
N HIS A 245 15.55 -10.37 -15.62
CA HIS A 245 14.40 -10.76 -14.80
C HIS A 245 14.63 -12.13 -14.15
N GLY A 246 14.13 -12.35 -12.94
CA GLY A 246 14.24 -13.62 -12.23
C GLY A 246 15.67 -14.05 -11.90
N GLY A 247 16.67 -13.18 -12.12
CA GLY A 247 18.10 -13.49 -11.96
C GLY A 247 18.73 -14.32 -13.08
N ASP A 248 17.98 -14.78 -14.07
CA ASP A 248 18.50 -15.65 -15.15
C ASP A 248 17.84 -15.47 -16.52
N LEU A 249 16.88 -14.55 -16.67
CA LEU A 249 16.21 -14.24 -17.92
C LEU A 249 16.63 -12.85 -18.42
N PRO A 250 17.56 -12.74 -19.38
CA PRO A 250 17.87 -11.47 -20.03
C PRO A 250 16.62 -10.89 -20.69
N ASP A 251 16.43 -9.58 -20.54
CA ASP A 251 15.35 -8.87 -21.21
C ASP A 251 15.58 -8.85 -22.74
N PRO A 252 14.56 -9.10 -23.58
CA PRO A 252 14.73 -9.13 -25.02
C PRO A 252 15.03 -7.76 -25.65
N GLU A 253 14.66 -6.66 -24.99
CA GLU A 253 14.85 -5.29 -25.49
C GLU A 253 16.09 -4.63 -24.88
N PHE A 254 16.33 -4.84 -23.58
CA PHE A 254 17.39 -4.16 -22.82
C PHE A 254 18.52 -5.08 -22.37
N GLY A 255 18.37 -6.40 -22.41
CA GLY A 255 19.39 -7.34 -21.88
C GLY A 255 20.65 -7.45 -22.74
N ALA A 256 20.64 -6.92 -23.97
CA ALA A 256 21.80 -6.97 -24.86
C ALA A 256 23.01 -6.23 -24.25
N GLY A 257 24.14 -6.92 -24.13
CA GLY A 257 25.36 -6.36 -23.53
C GLY A 257 25.49 -6.55 -22.03
N HIS A 258 24.47 -7.12 -21.37
CA HIS A 258 24.49 -7.44 -19.94
C HIS A 258 24.38 -8.93 -19.69
N SER A 259 25.16 -9.44 -18.75
CA SER A 259 24.98 -10.73 -18.13
C SER A 259 24.11 -10.58 -16.88
N CYS A 260 23.15 -11.49 -16.70
CA CYS A 260 22.37 -11.56 -15.46
C CYS A 260 23.24 -11.71 -14.20
N ALA A 261 24.47 -12.24 -14.33
CA ALA A 261 25.44 -12.35 -13.23
C ALA A 261 25.95 -10.99 -12.70
N GLU A 262 25.70 -9.89 -13.41
CA GLU A 262 25.99 -8.52 -12.94
C GLU A 262 25.02 -8.06 -11.84
N PHE A 263 23.87 -8.72 -11.69
CA PHE A 263 22.79 -8.31 -10.80
C PHE A 263 22.56 -9.30 -9.66
N VAL A 264 21.90 -8.84 -8.61
CA VAL A 264 21.50 -9.68 -7.48
C VAL A 264 20.29 -10.52 -7.89
N ALA A 265 20.45 -11.84 -7.88
CA ALA A 265 19.34 -12.76 -8.12
C ALA A 265 18.33 -12.74 -6.96
N PRO A 266 17.03 -12.97 -7.24
CA PRO A 266 16.02 -13.02 -6.21
C PRO A 266 16.24 -14.18 -5.25
N ALA A 267 15.87 -13.98 -3.99
CA ALA A 267 15.89 -15.05 -2.99
C ALA A 267 14.87 -16.14 -3.34
N GLN A 268 13.76 -15.76 -3.99
CA GLN A 268 12.76 -16.68 -4.51
C GLN A 268 12.05 -16.08 -5.72
N LYS A 269 11.87 -16.88 -6.77
CA LYS A 269 10.95 -16.59 -7.87
C LYS A 269 9.51 -16.85 -7.41
N LEU A 270 8.65 -15.88 -7.61
CA LEU A 270 7.21 -15.99 -7.42
C LEU A 270 6.55 -16.34 -8.76
N ALA A 271 5.27 -16.71 -8.71
CA ALA A 271 4.54 -17.00 -9.94
C ALA A 271 4.50 -15.74 -10.84
N PRO A 272 4.66 -15.90 -12.17
CA PRO A 272 4.45 -14.82 -13.12
C PRO A 272 3.09 -14.13 -12.89
N HIS A 273 3.08 -12.80 -12.94
CA HIS A 273 1.87 -11.98 -12.81
C HIS A 273 1.09 -12.21 -11.50
N ALA A 274 1.74 -12.74 -10.46
CA ALA A 274 1.14 -12.89 -9.14
C ALA A 274 0.76 -11.54 -8.51
N ALA A 275 1.43 -10.45 -8.94
CA ALA A 275 1.26 -9.10 -8.45
C ALA A 275 1.44 -9.04 -6.93
N ALA A 276 2.52 -9.63 -6.42
CA ALA A 276 2.77 -9.70 -4.98
C ALA A 276 2.89 -8.29 -4.37
N LEU A 277 1.94 -7.94 -3.49
CA LEU A 277 1.81 -6.60 -2.93
C LEU A 277 2.55 -6.41 -1.58
N GLY A 278 3.53 -7.25 -1.31
CA GLY A 278 4.35 -7.19 -0.11
C GLY A 278 4.38 -8.48 0.68
N MET A 279 5.11 -8.42 1.79
CA MET A 279 5.33 -9.54 2.71
C MET A 279 5.54 -9.00 4.13
N ARG A 280 5.42 -9.88 5.13
CA ARG A 280 5.69 -9.57 6.55
C ARG A 280 6.39 -10.72 7.23
N PHE A 281 7.29 -10.39 8.14
CA PHE A 281 7.76 -11.32 9.17
C PHE A 281 6.80 -11.26 10.36
N TYR A 282 6.46 -12.42 10.93
CA TYR A 282 5.58 -12.57 12.09
C TYR A 282 6.10 -13.64 13.05
#